data_AF-A0A538IJA7-F1
#
_entry.id   AF-A0A538IJA7-F1
#
_cell.length_a   1.000
_cell.length_b   1.000
_cell.length_c   1.000
_cell.angle_alpha   90.00
_cell.angle_beta   90.00
_cell.angle_gamma   90.00
#
_symmetry.space_group_name_H-M   'P 1'
#
loop_
_entity.id
_entity.type
_entity.pdbx_description
1 polymer ?
#
loop_
_entity_poly.entity_id
_entity_poly.type
_entity_poly.pdbx_seq_one_letter_code
_entity_poly.pdbx_strand_id
1 'polypeptide(L)'
;VAATALLGWNPYNALDPGFQLSFAAVLAIFFLAPRFKSWLEGYPLPTGLRTGVAISAACGLATAPISWFQFHQIPLLTVPANAIGGFVVAPMLALALVCALLAPVASSLAAALAWANGWLAAYLAACAHVFGGLPGAQVTSGRTAAVLGLGAVGAAAYAWQRGERARAEAGLPPDGDGSAEDRRRAPAPAGADR
;
A
#
# COMPACT_ATOMS: atom_id res chain seq x y z
N VAL A 1 4.32 19.40 -1.70
CA VAL A 1 4.65 20.09 -2.97
C VAL A 1 3.57 19.87 -4.02
N ALA A 2 3.33 18.65 -4.52
CA ALA A 2 2.30 18.39 -5.54
C ALA A 2 0.87 18.76 -5.09
N ALA A 3 0.43 18.31 -3.90
CA ALA A 3 -0.89 18.69 -3.34
C ALA A 3 -1.02 20.20 -3.21
N THR A 4 0.00 20.84 -2.62
CA THR A 4 0.05 22.28 -2.37
C THR A 4 0.03 23.10 -3.65
N ALA A 5 0.69 22.64 -4.72
CA ALA A 5 0.67 23.27 -6.03
C ALA A 5 -0.71 23.15 -6.71
N LEU A 6 -1.35 21.98 -6.62
CA LEU A 6 -2.70 21.73 -7.16
C LEU A 6 -3.79 22.51 -6.41
N LEU A 7 -3.70 22.58 -5.07
CA LEU A 7 -4.56 23.41 -4.22
C LEU A 7 -4.33 24.90 -4.42
N GLY A 8 -3.08 25.31 -4.70
CA GLY A 8 -2.73 26.69 -5.04
C GLY A 8 -3.27 27.13 -6.40
N TRP A 9 -3.41 26.20 -7.36
CA TRP A 9 -4.01 26.46 -8.68
C TRP A 9 -5.53 26.49 -8.63
N ASN A 10 -6.14 25.51 -7.95
CA ASN A 10 -7.58 25.49 -7.72
C ASN A 10 -7.90 24.81 -6.37
N PRO A 11 -8.38 25.57 -5.36
CA PRO A 11 -8.64 25.03 -4.03
C PRO A 11 -9.80 24.01 -4.01
N TYR A 12 -10.66 24.02 -5.03
CA TYR A 12 -11.76 23.06 -5.17
C TYR A 12 -11.27 21.64 -5.51
N ASN A 13 -10.03 21.47 -5.98
CA ASN A 13 -9.44 20.15 -6.25
C ASN A 13 -9.42 19.24 -5.00
N ALA A 14 -9.43 19.80 -3.79
CA ALA A 14 -9.49 19.01 -2.56
C ALA A 14 -10.83 18.28 -2.37
N LEU A 15 -11.90 18.77 -3.01
CA LEU A 15 -13.22 18.16 -2.96
C LEU A 15 -13.42 17.12 -4.06
N ASP A 16 -12.51 17.06 -5.04
CA ASP A 16 -12.60 16.09 -6.12
C ASP A 16 -12.30 14.66 -5.60
N PRO A 17 -13.22 13.71 -5.83
CA PRO A 17 -13.05 12.32 -5.42
C PRO A 17 -11.75 11.71 -5.94
N GLY A 18 -11.38 12.05 -7.18
CA GLY A 18 -10.16 11.56 -7.81
C GLY A 18 -8.88 12.02 -7.11
N PHE A 19 -8.83 13.27 -6.66
CA PHE A 19 -7.70 13.80 -5.90
C PHE A 19 -7.58 13.11 -4.55
N GLN A 20 -8.69 12.96 -3.83
CA GLN A 20 -8.73 12.30 -2.53
C GLN A 20 -8.28 10.84 -2.62
N LEU A 21 -8.79 10.09 -3.60
CA LEU A 21 -8.41 8.69 -3.83
C LEU A 21 -6.93 8.56 -4.19
N SER A 22 -6.41 9.42 -5.07
CA SER A 22 -5.01 9.38 -5.49
C SER A 22 -4.05 9.68 -4.35
N PHE A 23 -4.28 10.75 -3.59
CA PHE A 23 -3.43 11.10 -2.45
C PHE A 23 -3.52 10.07 -1.32
N ALA A 24 -4.72 9.56 -1.01
CA ALA A 24 -4.89 8.49 -0.03
C ALA A 24 -4.13 7.22 -0.45
N ALA A 25 -4.19 6.85 -1.73
CA ALA A 25 -3.46 5.70 -2.25
C ALA A 25 -1.93 5.89 -2.14
N VAL A 26 -1.41 7.05 -2.52
CA VAL A 26 0.03 7.34 -2.42
C VAL A 26 0.50 7.26 -0.96
N LEU A 27 -0.24 7.86 -0.02
CA LEU A 27 0.07 7.76 1.41
C LEU A 27 0.02 6.29 1.88
N ALA A 28 -0.97 5.52 1.45
CA ALA A 28 -1.07 4.11 1.81
C ALA A 28 0.13 3.27 1.30
N ILE A 29 0.65 3.57 0.11
CA ILE A 29 1.83 2.88 -0.43
C ILE A 29 3.05 3.11 0.47
N PHE A 30 3.30 4.35 0.91
CA PHE A 30 4.48 4.65 1.73
C PHE A 30 4.36 4.16 3.17
N PHE A 31 3.18 4.28 3.78
CA PHE A 31 3.00 4.00 5.21
C PHE A 31 2.49 2.58 5.50
N LEU A 32 1.60 2.06 4.66
CA LEU A 32 0.83 0.85 4.96
C LEU A 32 1.32 -0.38 4.16
N ALA A 33 1.73 -0.20 2.90
CA ALA A 33 2.27 -1.30 2.09
C ALA A 33 3.53 -1.98 2.68
N PRO A 34 4.54 -1.29 3.22
CA PRO A 34 5.70 -1.98 3.83
C PRO A 34 5.28 -2.83 5.04
N ARG A 35 4.28 -2.39 5.79
CA ARG A 35 3.78 -3.12 6.95
C ARG A 35 3.04 -4.39 6.56
N PHE A 36 2.21 -4.33 5.51
CA PHE A 36 1.59 -5.52 4.93
C PHE A 36 2.63 -6.48 4.34
N LYS A 37 3.66 -5.96 3.68
CA LYS A 37 4.74 -6.78 3.13
C LYS A 37 5.44 -7.60 4.22
N SER A 38 5.78 -7.00 5.36
CA SER A 38 6.36 -7.72 6.51
C SER A 38 5.41 -8.74 7.12
N TRP A 39 4.11 -8.46 7.13
CA TRP A 39 3.12 -9.44 7.61
C TRP A 39 3.03 -10.67 6.68
N LEU A 40 3.24 -10.47 5.38
CA LEU A 40 3.26 -11.54 4.38
C LEU A 40 4.63 -12.25 4.24
N GLU A 41 5.68 -11.82 4.95
CA GLU A 41 7.01 -12.46 4.87
C GLU A 41 6.99 -13.92 5.34
N GLY A 42 6.04 -14.31 6.19
CA GLY A 42 5.83 -15.69 6.65
C GLY A 42 5.08 -16.60 5.67
N TYR A 43 4.63 -16.10 4.51
CA TYR A 43 3.82 -16.88 3.56
C TYR A 43 4.61 -17.27 2.31
N PRO A 44 4.43 -18.49 1.74
CA PRO A 44 5.13 -18.97 0.54
C PRO A 44 4.60 -18.31 -0.75
N LEU A 45 4.72 -16.99 -0.84
CA LEU A 45 4.38 -16.19 -2.02
C LEU A 45 5.66 -15.66 -2.69
N PRO A 46 5.73 -15.65 -4.04
CA PRO A 46 6.81 -15.00 -4.77
C PRO A 46 6.90 -13.51 -4.42
N THR A 47 8.12 -12.96 -4.33
CA THR A 47 8.37 -11.58 -3.88
C THR A 47 7.59 -10.51 -4.67
N GLY A 48 7.40 -10.72 -5.97
CA GLY A 48 6.61 -9.83 -6.83
C GLY A 48 5.12 -9.83 -6.48
N LEU A 49 4.52 -11.01 -6.34
CA LEU A 49 3.12 -11.18 -5.94
C LEU A 49 2.89 -10.66 -4.51
N ARG A 50 3.81 -10.92 -3.59
CA ARG A 50 3.75 -10.39 -2.22
C ARG A 50 3.68 -8.86 -2.21
N THR A 51 4.51 -8.21 -3.03
CA THR A 51 4.54 -6.75 -3.14
C THR A 51 3.25 -6.22 -3.76
N GLY A 52 2.76 -6.83 -4.84
CA GLY A 52 1.49 -6.46 -5.47
C GLY A 52 0.29 -6.61 -4.54
N VAL A 53 0.22 -7.72 -3.79
CA VAL A 53 -0.83 -7.97 -2.79
C VAL A 53 -0.77 -6.95 -1.66
N ALA A 54 0.42 -6.68 -1.12
CA ALA A 54 0.59 -5.71 -0.04
C ALA A 54 0.19 -4.28 -0.46
N ILE A 55 0.59 -3.85 -1.65
CA ILE A 55 0.19 -2.55 -2.22
C ILE A 55 -1.32 -2.51 -2.45
N SER A 56 -1.89 -3.56 -3.06
CA SER A 56 -3.32 -3.61 -3.37
C SER A 56 -4.18 -3.59 -2.11
N ALA A 57 -3.77 -4.33 -1.07
CA ALA A 57 -4.45 -4.32 0.22
C ALA A 57 -4.34 -2.95 0.89
N ALA A 58 -3.14 -2.33 0.90
CA ALA A 58 -2.93 -1.00 1.46
C ALA A 58 -3.81 0.06 0.79
N CYS A 59 -3.75 0.14 -0.54
CA CYS A 59 -4.53 1.10 -1.32
C CYS A 59 -6.03 0.82 -1.18
N GLY A 60 -6.46 -0.44 -1.27
CA GLY A 60 -7.86 -0.81 -1.11
C GLY A 60 -8.40 -0.38 0.26
N LEU A 61 -7.63 -0.59 1.32
CA LEU A 61 -8.01 -0.17 2.67
C LEU A 61 -8.15 1.34 2.82
N ALA A 62 -7.20 2.10 2.27
CA ALA A 62 -7.19 3.55 2.36
C ALA A 62 -8.26 4.22 1.49
N THR A 63 -8.55 3.64 0.33
CA THR A 63 -9.53 4.17 -0.63
C THR A 63 -10.96 3.69 -0.37
N ALA A 64 -11.16 2.56 0.32
CA ALA A 64 -12.47 2.03 0.67
C ALA A 64 -13.43 3.05 1.32
N PRO A 65 -13.05 3.85 2.35
CA PRO A 65 -13.97 4.82 2.94
C PRO A 65 -14.36 5.90 1.95
N ILE A 66 -13.41 6.42 1.16
CA ILE A 66 -13.67 7.47 0.17
C ILE A 66 -14.60 6.94 -0.93
N SER A 67 -14.32 5.72 -1.44
CA SER A 67 -15.15 5.05 -2.43
C SER A 67 -16.55 4.74 -1.92
N TRP A 68 -16.70 4.40 -0.64
CA TRP A 68 -18.01 4.23 -0.02
C TRP A 68 -18.79 5.55 0.05
N PHE A 69 -18.15 6.63 0.48
CA PHE A 69 -18.81 7.93 0.60
C PHE A 69 -19.21 8.50 -0.77
N GLN A 70 -18.40 8.30 -1.81
CA GLN A 70 -18.67 8.89 -3.12
C GLN A 70 -19.41 7.98 -4.10
N PHE A 71 -19.11 6.68 -4.08
CA PHE A 71 -19.66 5.73 -5.05
C PHE A 71 -20.57 4.69 -4.41
N HIS A 72 -20.74 4.70 -3.07
CA HIS A 72 -21.51 3.71 -2.33
C HIS A 72 -21.11 2.26 -2.62
N GLN A 73 -19.81 2.06 -2.92
CA GLN A 73 -19.26 0.78 -3.31
C GLN A 73 -17.90 0.56 -2.65
N ILE A 74 -17.70 -0.63 -2.09
CA ILE A 74 -16.39 -1.08 -1.63
C ILE A 74 -15.95 -2.28 -2.47
N PRO A 75 -14.86 -2.14 -3.24
CA PRO A 75 -14.34 -3.25 -4.02
C PRO A 75 -13.63 -4.27 -3.11
N LEU A 76 -14.18 -5.48 -3.02
CA LEU A 76 -13.60 -6.57 -2.22
C LEU A 76 -12.55 -7.36 -2.99
N LEU A 77 -12.70 -7.45 -4.32
CA LEU A 77 -11.79 -8.18 -5.20
C LEU A 77 -10.59 -7.33 -5.65
N THR A 78 -10.28 -6.23 -4.96
CA THR A 78 -9.16 -5.33 -5.32
C THR A 78 -7.82 -6.06 -5.41
N VAL A 79 -7.53 -6.92 -4.45
CA VAL A 79 -6.26 -7.66 -4.37
C VAL A 79 -6.07 -8.61 -5.56
N PRO A 80 -6.98 -9.57 -5.84
CA PRO A 80 -6.83 -10.45 -6.99
C PRO A 80 -6.95 -9.70 -8.33
N ALA A 81 -7.84 -8.71 -8.43
CA ALA A 81 -8.00 -7.92 -9.66
C ALA A 81 -6.74 -7.11 -10.00
N ASN A 82 -6.11 -6.47 -9.01
CA ASN A 82 -4.88 -5.70 -9.20
C ASN A 82 -3.66 -6.62 -9.42
N ALA A 83 -3.63 -7.81 -8.82
CA ALA A 83 -2.55 -8.76 -9.07
C ALA A 83 -2.55 -9.26 -10.53
N ILE A 84 -3.73 -9.57 -11.07
CA ILE A 84 -3.87 -10.08 -12.45
C ILE A 84 -3.81 -8.94 -13.46
N GLY A 85 -4.55 -7.85 -13.23
CA GLY A 85 -4.54 -6.68 -14.11
C GLY A 85 -3.19 -5.98 -14.13
N GLY A 86 -2.53 -5.86 -12.97
CA GLY A 86 -1.24 -5.19 -12.81
C GLY A 86 -0.11 -5.80 -13.63
N PHE A 87 -0.21 -7.09 -13.99
CA PHE A 87 0.77 -7.78 -14.83
C PHE A 87 0.94 -7.08 -16.20
N VAL A 88 -0.14 -6.55 -16.75
CA VAL A 88 -0.18 -5.96 -18.10
C VAL A 88 -0.03 -4.44 -18.09
N VAL A 89 -0.22 -3.78 -16.94
CA VAL A 89 -0.17 -2.30 -16.86
C VAL A 89 1.20 -1.74 -17.22
N ALA A 90 2.29 -2.34 -16.73
CA ALA A 90 3.65 -1.86 -17.00
C ALA A 90 4.01 -1.90 -18.51
N PRO A 91 3.85 -3.04 -19.22
CA PRO A 91 4.10 -3.06 -20.67
C PRO A 91 3.13 -2.14 -21.43
N MET A 92 1.87 -2.04 -21.00
CA MET A 92 0.88 -1.16 -21.64
C MET A 92 1.29 0.32 -21.57
N LEU A 93 1.78 0.78 -20.41
CA LEU A 93 2.28 2.15 -20.23
C LEU A 93 3.56 2.41 -21.03
N ALA A 94 4.47 1.44 -21.08
CA ALA A 94 5.70 1.55 -21.88
C ALA A 94 5.37 1.69 -23.37
N LEU A 95 4.48 0.84 -23.91
CA LEU A 95 4.02 0.93 -25.30
C LEU A 95 3.31 2.25 -25.57
N ALA A 96 2.43 2.69 -24.68
CA ALA A 96 1.72 3.96 -24.82
C ALA A 96 2.68 5.16 -24.87
N LEU A 97 3.72 5.16 -24.02
CA LEU A 97 4.73 6.22 -24.01
C LEU A 97 5.56 6.23 -25.30
N VAL A 98 6.02 5.06 -25.75
CA VAL A 98 6.78 4.93 -27.01
C VAL A 98 5.92 5.34 -28.20
N CYS A 99 4.64 4.95 -28.22
CA CYS A 99 3.67 5.38 -29.21
C CYS A 99 3.51 6.91 -29.22
N ALA A 100 3.36 7.55 -28.05
CA ALA A 100 3.21 9.00 -27.95
C ALA A 100 4.45 9.76 -28.47
N LEU A 101 5.65 9.23 -28.23
CA LEU A 101 6.91 9.80 -28.73
C LEU A 101 7.07 9.63 -30.25
N LEU A 102 6.59 8.51 -30.81
CA LEU A 102 6.69 8.21 -32.25
C LEU A 102 5.58 8.82 -33.09
N ALA A 103 4.43 9.14 -32.49
CA ALA A 103 3.27 9.71 -33.18
C ALA A 103 3.59 10.90 -34.12
N PRO A 104 4.43 11.89 -33.74
CA PRO A 104 4.74 13.01 -34.63
C PRO A 104 5.75 12.69 -35.75
N VAL A 105 6.53 11.61 -35.64
CA VAL A 105 7.63 11.30 -36.59
C VAL A 105 7.28 10.14 -37.52
N ALA A 106 6.60 9.12 -37.01
CA ALA A 106 6.31 7.87 -37.72
C ALA A 106 4.89 7.37 -37.37
N SER A 107 3.88 8.04 -37.93
CA SER A 107 2.46 7.78 -37.65
C SER A 107 2.04 6.32 -37.91
N SER A 108 2.55 5.67 -38.96
CA SER A 108 2.26 4.25 -39.26
C SER A 108 2.82 3.30 -38.19
N LEU A 109 4.03 3.58 -37.68
CA LEU A 109 4.63 2.77 -36.61
C LEU A 109 3.92 2.99 -35.28
N ALA A 110 3.55 4.24 -34.98
CA ALA A 110 2.72 4.57 -33.83
C ALA A 110 1.35 3.85 -33.87
N ALA A 111 0.71 3.79 -35.05
CA ALA A 111 -0.54 3.05 -35.23
C ALA A 111 -0.37 1.54 -34.97
N ALA A 112 0.72 0.93 -35.45
CA ALA A 112 1.01 -0.49 -35.19
C ALA A 112 1.24 -0.76 -33.69
N LEU A 113 1.98 0.12 -33.00
CA LEU A 113 2.20 0.04 -31.55
C LEU A 113 0.90 0.25 -30.76
N ALA A 114 0.06 1.20 -31.18
CA ALA A 114 -1.24 1.43 -30.57
C ALA A 114 -2.18 0.23 -30.75
N TRP A 115 -2.14 -0.42 -31.91
CA TRP A 115 -2.91 -1.65 -32.15
C TRP A 115 -2.44 -2.80 -31.26
N ALA A 116 -1.13 -3.00 -31.12
CA ALA A 116 -0.57 -3.97 -30.18
C ALA A 116 -0.96 -3.65 -28.73
N ASN A 117 -0.91 -2.37 -28.35
CA ASN A 117 -1.34 -1.91 -27.03
C ASN A 117 -2.84 -2.10 -26.78
N GLY A 118 -3.66 -2.07 -27.85
CA GLY A 118 -5.09 -2.36 -27.80
C GLY A 118 -5.40 -3.77 -27.29
N TRP A 119 -4.58 -4.77 -27.60
CA TRP A 119 -4.74 -6.13 -27.07
C TRP A 119 -4.48 -6.20 -25.56
N LEU A 120 -3.46 -5.47 -25.08
CA LEU A 120 -3.16 -5.34 -23.66
C LEU A 120 -4.30 -4.63 -22.92
N ALA A 121 -4.84 -3.56 -23.51
CA ALA A 121 -6.00 -2.85 -22.98
C ALA A 121 -7.26 -3.74 -22.97
N ALA A 122 -7.47 -4.54 -24.02
CA ALA A 122 -8.58 -5.49 -24.09
C ALA A 122 -8.47 -6.58 -23.02
N TYR A 123 -7.27 -7.11 -22.77
CA TYR A 123 -7.03 -8.04 -21.67
C TYR A 123 -7.38 -7.41 -20.33
N LEU A 124 -6.88 -6.18 -20.06
CA LEU A 124 -7.14 -5.48 -18.81
C LEU A 124 -8.64 -5.20 -18.63
N ALA A 125 -9.33 -4.80 -19.70
CA ALA A 125 -10.78 -4.60 -19.70
C ALA A 125 -11.54 -5.91 -19.45
N ALA A 126 -11.12 -7.02 -20.06
CA ALA A 126 -11.72 -8.33 -19.81
C ALA A 126 -11.54 -8.76 -18.35
N CYS A 127 -10.35 -8.56 -17.76
CA CYS A 127 -10.13 -8.78 -16.34
C CYS A 127 -11.07 -7.92 -15.49
N ALA A 128 -11.18 -6.62 -15.78
CA ALA A 128 -12.07 -5.73 -15.05
C ALA A 128 -13.54 -6.17 -15.14
N HIS A 129 -14.00 -6.62 -16.30
CA HIS A 129 -15.36 -7.12 -16.50
C HIS A 129 -15.61 -8.44 -15.75
N VAL A 130 -14.66 -9.37 -15.79
CA VAL A 130 -14.77 -10.64 -15.06
C VAL A 130 -14.81 -10.39 -13.56
N PHE A 131 -13.89 -9.58 -13.03
CA PHE A 131 -13.85 -9.28 -11.60
C PHE A 131 -15.01 -8.40 -11.15
N GLY A 132 -15.47 -7.48 -11.99
CA GLY A 132 -16.62 -6.61 -11.69
C GLY A 132 -17.98 -7.30 -11.80
N GLY A 133 -18.09 -8.36 -12.62
CA GLY A 133 -19.31 -9.14 -12.81
C GLY A 133 -19.53 -10.24 -11.77
N LEU A 134 -18.55 -10.53 -10.92
CA LEU A 134 -18.67 -11.57 -9.89
C LEU A 134 -19.65 -11.14 -8.78
N PRO A 135 -20.56 -12.03 -8.33
CA PRO A 135 -21.46 -11.72 -7.22
C PRO A 135 -20.63 -11.49 -5.94
N GLY A 136 -20.75 -10.29 -5.37
CA GLY A 136 -19.95 -9.87 -4.21
C GLY A 136 -18.63 -9.16 -4.55
N ALA A 137 -18.37 -8.85 -5.83
CA ALA A 137 -17.22 -8.05 -6.25
C ALA A 137 -17.15 -6.69 -5.56
N GLN A 138 -18.31 -6.05 -5.47
CA GLN A 138 -18.53 -4.77 -4.79
C GLN A 138 -19.58 -4.98 -3.70
N VAL A 139 -19.30 -4.48 -2.50
CA VAL A 139 -20.34 -4.40 -1.47
C VAL A 139 -21.00 -3.03 -1.54
N THR A 140 -22.32 -3.04 -1.74
CA THR A 140 -23.19 -1.86 -1.76
C THR A 140 -24.00 -1.71 -0.46
N SER A 141 -23.84 -2.63 0.49
CA SER A 141 -24.56 -2.61 1.77
C SER A 141 -23.79 -1.82 2.84
N GLY A 142 -24.41 -0.78 3.39
CA GLY A 142 -23.76 0.15 4.32
C GLY A 142 -23.37 -0.43 5.68
N ARG A 143 -24.08 -1.47 6.14
CA ARG A 143 -23.72 -2.17 7.38
C ARG A 143 -22.41 -2.94 7.22
N THR A 144 -22.27 -3.65 6.10
CA THR A 144 -21.07 -4.43 5.79
C THR A 144 -19.89 -3.49 5.51
N ALA A 145 -20.14 -2.36 4.85
CA ALA A 145 -19.14 -1.30 4.67
C ALA A 145 -18.63 -0.73 6.00
N ALA A 146 -19.54 -0.45 6.95
CA ALA A 146 -19.17 0.03 8.27
C ALA A 146 -18.35 -1.00 9.07
N VAL A 147 -18.70 -2.29 9.00
CA VAL A 147 -17.94 -3.36 9.67
C VAL A 147 -16.54 -3.51 9.08
N LEU A 148 -16.42 -3.48 7.75
CA LEU A 148 -15.11 -3.54 7.08
C LEU A 148 -14.27 -2.29 7.35
N GLY A 149 -14.88 -1.11 7.36
CA GLY A 149 -14.22 0.15 7.71
C GLY A 149 -13.74 0.18 9.16
N LEU A 150 -14.55 -0.27 10.11
CA LEU A 150 -14.16 -0.36 11.52
C LEU A 150 -13.06 -1.42 11.74
N GLY A 151 -13.15 -2.57 11.05
CA GLY A 151 -12.10 -3.59 11.07
C GLY A 151 -10.77 -3.08 10.48
N ALA A 152 -10.84 -2.33 9.39
CA ALA A 152 -9.70 -1.66 8.77
C ALA A 152 -9.02 -0.65 9.70
N VAL A 153 -9.80 0.22 10.33
CA VAL A 153 -9.32 1.22 11.29
C VAL A 153 -8.74 0.54 12.54
N GLY A 154 -9.40 -0.51 13.04
CA GLY A 154 -8.91 -1.30 14.17
C GLY A 154 -7.57 -1.98 13.86
N ALA A 155 -7.43 -2.57 12.68
CA ALA A 155 -6.18 -3.18 12.23
C ALA A 155 -5.06 -2.14 12.06
N ALA A 156 -5.38 -0.97 11.50
CA ALA A 156 -4.44 0.15 11.36
C ALA A 156 -4.00 0.70 12.73
N ALA A 157 -4.92 0.86 13.67
CA ALA A 157 -4.62 1.29 15.04
C ALA A 157 -3.76 0.26 15.79
N TYR A 158 -4.08 -1.03 15.66
CA TYR A 158 -3.28 -2.12 16.24
C TYR A 158 -1.86 -2.17 15.64
N ALA A 159 -1.76 -1.98 14.33
CA ALA A 159 -0.51 -1.83 13.62
C ALA A 159 0.28 -0.62 14.16
N TRP A 160 -0.34 0.55 14.29
CA TRP A 160 0.31 1.75 14.81
C TRP A 160 0.86 1.53 16.23
N GLN A 161 0.04 0.94 17.12
CA GLN A 161 0.43 0.64 18.50
C GLN A 161 1.61 -0.35 18.59
N ARG A 162 1.64 -1.39 17.75
CA ARG A 162 2.81 -2.29 17.68
C ARG A 162 4.07 -1.58 17.19
N GLY A 163 3.94 -0.68 16.23
CA GLY A 163 5.09 0.07 15.69
C GLY A 163 5.68 1.04 16.72
N GLU A 164 4.84 1.68 17.53
CA GLU A 164 5.28 2.53 18.64
C GLU A 164 5.91 1.71 19.76
N ARG A 165 5.37 0.54 20.10
CA ARG A 165 5.97 -0.37 21.10
C ARG A 165 7.36 -0.86 20.70
N ALA A 166 7.54 -1.28 19.46
CA ALA A 166 8.86 -1.69 18.95
C ALA A 166 9.88 -0.54 18.93
N ARG A 167 9.43 0.71 18.71
CA ARG A 167 10.29 1.91 18.79
C ARG A 167 10.61 2.30 20.23
N ALA A 168 9.68 2.11 21.16
CA ALA A 168 9.90 2.33 22.58
C ALA A 168 10.89 1.31 23.17
N GLU A 169 10.78 0.04 22.77
CA GLU A 169 11.71 -1.03 23.16
C GLU A 169 13.11 -0.83 22.56
N ALA A 170 13.21 -0.33 21.32
CA ALA A 170 14.50 0.00 20.70
C ALA A 170 15.15 1.28 21.24
N GLY A 171 14.38 2.13 21.95
CA GLY A 171 14.83 3.39 22.55
C GLY A 171 15.16 3.30 24.04
N LEU A 172 14.95 2.14 24.67
CA LEU A 172 15.35 1.92 26.06
C LEU A 172 16.81 1.41 26.08
N PRO A 173 17.77 2.14 26.69
CA PRO A 173 19.04 1.50 27.03
C PRO A 173 18.75 0.28 27.92
N PRO A 174 19.48 -0.83 27.78
CA PRO A 174 19.21 -2.03 28.56
C PRO A 174 19.25 -1.65 30.05
N ASP A 175 18.10 -1.85 30.72
CA ASP A 175 17.97 -1.67 32.15
C ASP A 175 19.14 -2.40 32.82
N GLY A 176 19.96 -1.60 33.50
CA GLY A 176 21.06 -2.09 34.31
C GLY A 176 20.50 -2.83 35.50
N ASP A 177 20.19 -4.11 35.31
CA ASP A 177 20.08 -5.07 36.40
C ASP A 177 21.24 -6.05 36.29
N GLY A 178 22.38 -5.60 36.79
CA GLY A 178 23.61 -6.35 36.84
C GLY A 178 24.58 -5.68 37.79
N SER A 179 24.62 -6.16 39.03
CA SER A 179 25.81 -6.12 39.89
C SER A 179 25.99 -4.90 40.81
N ALA A 180 24.92 -4.50 41.53
CA ALA A 180 25.11 -4.00 42.90
C ALA A 180 25.54 -5.12 43.87
N GLU A 181 25.28 -6.39 43.50
CA GLU A 181 25.65 -7.60 44.25
C GLU A 181 27.17 -7.90 44.22
N ASP A 182 27.88 -7.51 43.15
CA ASP A 182 29.27 -7.92 42.93
C ASP A 182 30.30 -7.04 43.66
N ARG A 183 29.87 -5.86 44.14
CA ARG A 183 30.69 -5.00 45.00
C ARG A 183 30.79 -5.48 46.46
N ARG A 184 29.97 -6.46 46.86
CA ARG A 184 30.05 -7.11 48.19
C ARG A 184 30.93 -8.37 48.19
N ARG A 185 31.43 -8.81 47.04
CA ARG A 185 32.32 -9.98 46.90
C ARG A 185 33.77 -9.62 46.56
N ALA A 186 34.18 -8.37 46.78
CA ALA A 186 35.60 -8.03 46.76
C ALA A 186 36.26 -8.58 48.04
N PRO A 187 37.27 -9.47 47.96
CA PRO A 187 38.04 -9.86 49.12
C PRO A 187 38.83 -8.65 49.63
N ALA A 188 38.85 -8.47 50.95
CA ALA A 188 39.64 -7.43 51.62
C ALA A 188 41.13 -7.57 51.24
N PRO A 189 41.86 -6.45 51.03
CA PRO A 189 43.29 -6.53 50.79
C PRO A 189 43.99 -7.08 52.03
N ALA A 190 44.62 -8.26 51.87
CA ALA A 190 45.51 -8.82 52.86
C ALA A 190 46.67 -7.86 53.11
N GLY A 191 46.97 -7.65 54.40
CA GLY A 191 47.89 -6.65 54.89
C GLY A 191 49.32 -6.77 54.36
N ALA A 192 49.97 -5.62 54.37
CA ALA A 192 51.41 -5.49 54.42
C ALA A 192 51.97 -6.19 55.65
N ASP A 193 52.96 -7.07 55.46
CA ASP A 193 54.16 -7.07 56.29
C ASP A 193 55.30 -7.87 55.62
N ARG A 194 56.43 -7.18 55.42
CA ARG A 194 57.83 -7.63 55.23
C ARG A 194 58.27 -8.28 53.91
#